data_AF-A0A354ITA6-F1
#
_entry.id   AF-A0A354ITA6-F1
#
_cell.length_a   1.000
_cell.length_b   1.000
_cell.length_c   1.000
_cell.angle_alpha   90.00
_cell.angle_beta   90.00
_cell.angle_gamma   90.00
#
_symmetry.space_group_name_H-M   'P 1'
#
loop_
_entity.id
_entity.type
_entity.pdbx_description
1 polymer ?
#
loop_
_entity_poly.entity_id
_entity_poly.type
_entity_poly.pdbx_seq_one_letter_code
_entity_poly.pdbx_strand_id
1 'polypeptide(L)'
;MKLSNDARLPNTDDVRSLKKRLYELVRDIVGLLNGVAEGRISACTNAATAPPATGTYAPGDFVRNSAPQELGPPGAKFIVDGWVCVAAPLTFVQKRNFTGN
;
A
#
# COMPACT_ATOMS: atom_id res chain seq x y z
N MET A 1 -7.92 0.52 1.32
CA MET A 1 -8.66 -0.27 2.35
C MET A 1 -8.00 -1.64 2.45
N LYS A 2 -7.52 -2.05 3.63
CA LYS A 2 -6.98 -3.41 3.78
C LYS A 2 -8.13 -4.36 4.06
N LEU A 3 -8.22 -5.47 3.32
CA LEU A 3 -9.17 -6.53 3.65
C LEU A 3 -8.84 -7.07 5.04
N SER A 4 -9.88 -7.35 5.84
CA SER A 4 -9.66 -8.01 7.13
C SER A 4 -9.08 -9.40 6.90
N ASN A 5 -8.01 -9.74 7.63
CA ASN A 5 -7.46 -11.10 7.62
C ASN A 5 -8.45 -12.11 8.22
N ASP A 6 -9.35 -11.66 9.09
CA ASP A 6 -10.43 -12.47 9.67
C ASP A 6 -11.73 -12.31 8.88
N ALA A 7 -11.77 -12.88 7.67
CA ALA A 7 -12.98 -12.95 6.85
C ALA A 7 -13.94 -14.03 7.39
N ARG A 8 -14.40 -13.88 8.64
CA ARG A 8 -15.33 -14.84 9.27
C ARG A 8 -16.65 -14.86 8.51
N LEU A 9 -17.10 -16.07 8.19
CA LEU A 9 -18.45 -16.31 7.69
C LEU A 9 -19.45 -16.19 8.85
N PRO A 10 -20.71 -15.83 8.59
CA PRO A 10 -21.75 -15.83 9.61
C PRO A 10 -21.86 -17.22 10.24
N ASN A 11 -21.95 -17.30 11.57
CA ASN A 11 -22.13 -18.56 12.32
C ASN A 11 -23.62 -18.93 12.48
N THR A 12 -24.44 -18.50 11.54
CA THR A 12 -25.89 -18.74 11.52
C THR A 12 -26.21 -19.52 10.26
N ASP A 13 -27.05 -20.53 10.35
CA ASP A 13 -27.48 -21.35 9.21
C ASP A 13 -28.39 -20.59 8.21
N ASP A 14 -28.54 -19.27 8.38
CA ASP A 14 -29.27 -18.41 7.45
C ASP A 14 -28.47 -18.10 6.19
N VAL A 15 -28.92 -18.66 5.05
CA VAL A 15 -28.37 -18.42 3.72
C VAL A 15 -28.38 -16.95 3.32
N ARG A 16 -29.33 -16.14 3.81
CA ARG A 16 -29.40 -14.71 3.46
C ARG A 16 -28.23 -13.95 4.07
N SER A 17 -27.90 -14.21 5.33
CA SER A 17 -26.73 -13.64 6.00
C SER A 17 -25.43 -13.99 5.27
N LEU A 18 -25.28 -15.25 4.82
CA LEU A 18 -24.12 -15.71 4.06
C LEU A 18 -23.98 -14.98 2.72
N LYS A 19 -25.08 -14.88 1.95
CA LYS A 19 -25.10 -14.17 0.66
C LYS A 19 -24.67 -12.71 0.81
N LYS A 20 -25.17 -12.03 1.84
CA LYS A 20 -24.80 -10.63 2.12
C LYS A 20 -23.31 -10.51 2.42
N ARG A 21 -22.77 -11.37 3.29
CA ARG A 21 -21.35 -11.33 3.66
C ARG A 21 -20.44 -11.64 2.47
N LEU A 22 -20.79 -12.61 1.62
CA LEU A 22 -20.05 -12.92 0.41
C LEU A 22 -20.06 -11.75 -0.57
N TYR A 23 -21.21 -11.09 -0.75
CA TYR A 23 -21.31 -9.91 -1.60
C TYR A 23 -20.38 -8.78 -1.12
N GLU A 24 -20.38 -8.49 0.18
CA GLU A 24 -19.50 -7.46 0.78
C GLU A 24 -18.02 -7.79 0.54
N LEU A 25 -17.59 -9.03 0.81
CA LEU A 25 -16.21 -9.47 0.60
C LEU A 25 -15.79 -9.40 -0.86
N VAL A 26 -16.62 -9.90 -1.79
CA VAL A 26 -16.31 -9.88 -3.22
C VAL A 26 -16.25 -8.45 -3.74
N ARG A 27 -17.18 -7.59 -3.33
CA ARG A 27 -17.18 -6.17 -3.71
C ARG A 27 -15.90 -5.47 -3.26
N ASP A 28 -15.46 -5.70 -2.02
CA ASP A 28 -14.23 -5.10 -1.49
C ASP A 28 -12.98 -5.62 -2.22
N ILE A 29 -12.96 -6.91 -2.58
CA ILE A 29 -11.90 -7.52 -3.42
C ILE A 29 -11.87 -6.88 -4.80
N VAL A 30 -13.01 -6.76 -5.47
CA VAL A 30 -13.12 -6.15 -6.81
C VAL A 30 -12.64 -4.70 -6.77
N GLY A 31 -13.02 -3.93 -5.74
CA GLY A 31 -12.56 -2.56 -5.58
C GLY A 31 -11.03 -2.46 -5.47
N LEU A 32 -10.40 -3.35 -4.71
CA LEU A 32 -8.93 -3.40 -4.60
C LEU A 32 -8.27 -3.85 -5.90
N LEU A 33 -8.79 -4.88 -6.56
CA LEU A 33 -8.25 -5.37 -7.82
C LEU A 33 -8.31 -4.31 -8.92
N ASN A 34 -9.45 -3.62 -9.05
CA ASN A 34 -9.58 -2.53 -10.02
C ASN A 34 -8.61 -1.39 -9.70
N GLY A 35 -8.46 -1.02 -8.41
CA GLY A 35 -7.48 -0.03 -8.00
C GLY A 35 -6.03 -0.42 -8.33
N VAL A 36 -5.66 -1.69 -8.15
CA VAL A 36 -4.35 -2.22 -8.54
C VAL A 36 -4.18 -2.23 -10.06
N ALA A 37 -5.18 -2.69 -10.81
CA ALA A 37 -5.16 -2.76 -12.27
C ALA A 37 -4.99 -1.37 -12.90
N GLU A 38 -5.61 -0.34 -12.32
CA GLU A 38 -5.47 1.05 -12.74
C GLU A 38 -4.21 1.73 -12.18
N GLY A 39 -3.38 1.03 -11.40
CA GLY A 39 -2.16 1.58 -10.80
C GLY A 39 -2.40 2.65 -9.73
N ARG A 40 -3.61 2.73 -9.15
CA ARG A 40 -3.95 3.75 -8.14
C ARG A 40 -3.22 3.49 -6.84
N ILE A 41 -2.55 4.52 -6.34
CA ILE A 41 -1.85 4.46 -5.06
C ILE A 41 -2.77 4.18 -3.86
N SER A 42 -4.05 4.54 -3.95
CA SER A 42 -5.04 4.24 -2.91
C SER A 42 -5.27 2.74 -2.68
N ALA A 43 -4.88 1.89 -3.64
CA ALA A 43 -4.85 0.44 -3.48
C ALA A 43 -3.61 -0.06 -2.71
N CYS A 44 -2.53 0.74 -2.63
CA CYS A 44 -1.36 0.44 -1.81
C CYS A 44 -1.61 0.79 -0.35
N THR A 45 -2.00 -0.20 0.44
CA THR A 45 -2.36 -0.01 1.85
C THR A 45 -1.20 0.30 2.79
N ASN A 46 0.03 0.16 2.30
CA ASN A 46 1.27 0.49 3.00
C ASN A 46 1.88 1.81 2.51
N ALA A 47 1.14 2.65 1.78
CA ALA A 47 1.64 3.96 1.35
C ALA A 47 1.71 4.92 2.56
N ALA A 48 2.78 5.70 2.66
CA ALA A 48 3.04 6.62 3.77
C ALA A 48 3.72 7.90 3.27
N THR A 49 3.69 8.97 4.07
CA THR A 49 4.36 10.25 3.77
C THR A 49 5.82 10.30 4.24
N ALA A 50 6.25 9.30 5.01
CA ALA A 50 7.58 9.19 5.60
C ALA A 50 7.95 7.70 5.74
N PRO A 51 9.25 7.34 5.87
CA PRO A 51 9.63 5.97 6.16
C PRO A 51 9.03 5.53 7.51
N PRO A 52 8.61 4.25 7.66
CA PRO A 52 8.06 3.78 8.92
C PRO A 52 9.04 3.89 10.09
N ALA A 53 8.53 4.31 11.24
CA ALA A 53 9.29 4.36 12.50
C ALA A 53 8.98 3.18 13.44
N THR A 54 7.99 2.36 13.08
CA THR A 54 7.51 1.22 13.89
C THR A 54 7.05 0.09 12.98
N GLY A 55 7.05 -1.14 13.49
CA GLY A 55 6.62 -2.33 12.76
C GLY A 55 7.76 -3.32 12.54
N THR A 56 7.42 -4.44 11.90
CA THR A 56 8.35 -5.53 11.58
C THR A 56 8.52 -5.61 10.07
N TYR A 57 9.59 -5.03 9.55
CA TYR A 57 9.94 -5.13 8.13
C TYR A 57 11.18 -5.98 7.94
N ALA A 58 11.24 -6.72 6.83
CA ALA A 58 12.40 -7.46 6.40
C ALA A 58 13.20 -6.67 5.36
N PRO A 59 14.50 -6.93 5.17
CA PRO A 59 15.25 -6.32 4.09
C PRO A 59 14.59 -6.64 2.75
N GLY A 60 14.39 -5.61 1.91
CA GLY A 60 13.67 -5.69 0.64
C GLY A 60 12.23 -5.20 0.69
N ASP A 61 11.62 -5.07 1.87
CA ASP A 61 10.26 -4.51 1.99
C ASP A 61 10.22 -3.06 1.49
N PHE A 62 9.18 -2.74 0.71
CA PHE A 62 9.00 -1.43 0.11
C PHE A 62 7.76 -0.72 0.64
N VAL A 63 7.91 0.55 0.97
CA VAL A 63 6.85 1.45 1.42
C VAL A 63 6.73 2.57 0.39
N ARG A 64 5.57 2.70 -0.24
CA ARG A 64 5.34 3.68 -1.31
C ARG A 64 5.12 5.08 -0.71
N ASN A 65 5.68 6.11 -1.33
CA ASN A 65 5.42 7.49 -0.92
C ASN A 65 4.02 7.93 -1.36
N SER A 66 3.14 8.26 -0.41
CA SER A 66 1.78 8.72 -0.68
C SER A 66 1.67 10.19 -1.09
N ALA A 67 2.75 10.97 -0.95
CA ALA A 67 2.82 12.38 -1.32
C ALA A 67 4.14 12.69 -2.05
N PRO A 68 4.34 12.15 -3.28
CA PRO A 68 5.54 12.43 -4.05
C PRO A 68 5.63 13.92 -4.38
N GLN A 69 6.80 14.49 -4.14
CA GLN A 69 7.15 15.87 -4.48
C GLN A 69 8.46 15.87 -5.25
N GLU A 70 8.58 16.80 -6.19
CA GLU A 70 9.83 17.06 -6.88
C GLU A 70 10.74 17.89 -5.99
N LEU A 71 11.94 17.38 -5.74
CA LEU A 71 12.93 17.94 -4.83
C LEU A 71 14.27 18.11 -5.57
N GLY A 72 15.16 18.91 -4.98
CA GLY A 72 16.50 19.13 -5.50
C GLY A 72 16.66 20.42 -6.32
N PRO A 73 17.91 20.79 -6.64
CA PRO A 73 18.20 21.98 -7.44
C PRO A 73 17.89 21.75 -8.93
N PRO A 74 17.75 22.83 -9.72
CA PRO A 74 17.59 22.72 -11.18
C PRO A 74 18.68 21.86 -11.83
N GLY A 75 18.30 21.00 -12.78
CA GLY A 75 19.22 20.08 -13.45
C GLY A 75 19.66 18.87 -12.61
N ALA A 76 19.19 18.76 -11.37
CA ALA A 76 19.38 17.58 -10.53
C ALA A 76 18.11 17.17 -9.76
N LYS A 77 16.94 17.48 -10.32
CA LYS A 77 15.68 17.20 -9.64
C LYS A 77 15.36 15.71 -9.58
N PHE A 78 14.67 15.33 -8.50
CA PHE A 78 14.23 13.96 -8.28
C PHE A 78 12.91 13.91 -7.52
N ILE A 79 12.20 12.80 -7.68
CA ILE A 79 11.07 12.41 -6.83
C ILE A 79 11.47 11.27 -5.91
N VAL A 80 10.91 11.25 -4.70
CA VAL A 80 11.00 10.08 -3.80
C VAL A 80 9.78 9.19 -4.08
N ASP A 81 10.00 8.06 -4.74
CA ASP A 81 8.97 7.05 -5.07
C ASP A 81 8.53 6.27 -3.82
N GLY A 82 9.45 6.10 -2.87
CA GLY A 82 9.21 5.43 -1.61
C GLY A 82 10.49 5.08 -0.89
N TRP A 83 10.40 4.11 0.01
CA TRP A 83 11.51 3.67 0.84
C TRP A 83 11.66 2.16 0.81
N VAL A 84 12.89 1.67 0.68
CA VAL A 84 13.24 0.25 0.75
C VAL A 84 13.90 -0.01 2.10
N CYS A 85 13.45 -1.03 2.82
CA CYS A 85 14.13 -1.53 4.01
C CYS A 85 15.44 -2.20 3.58
N VAL A 86 16.58 -1.67 3.99
CA VAL A 86 17.91 -2.23 3.66
C VAL A 86 18.47 -3.07 4.81
N ALA A 87 18.00 -2.83 6.04
CA ALA A 87 18.31 -3.65 7.21
C ALA A 87 17.10 -3.67 8.16
N ALA A 88 16.76 -4.87 8.64
CA ALA A 88 15.61 -5.07 9.51
C ALA A 88 15.83 -4.45 10.90
N PRO A 89 14.75 -3.99 11.58
CA PRO A 89 13.39 -3.91 11.07
C PRO A 89 13.01 -2.56 10.46
N LEU A 90 13.84 -1.52 10.61
CA LEU A 90 13.42 -0.13 10.38
C LEU A 90 14.49 0.74 9.70
N THR A 91 15.54 0.13 9.12
CA THR A 91 16.53 0.89 8.35
C THR A 91 16.04 1.04 6.92
N PHE A 92 15.47 2.20 6.62
CA PHE A 92 14.90 2.54 5.31
C PHE A 92 15.76 3.55 4.54
N VAL A 93 15.90 3.33 3.23
CA VAL A 93 16.58 4.25 2.31
C VAL A 93 15.58 4.74 1.26
N GLN A 94 15.70 6.01 0.87
CA GLN A 94 14.87 6.60 -0.18
C GLN A 94 15.19 6.00 -1.55
N LYS A 95 14.16 5.49 -2.25
CA LYS A 95 14.22 5.18 -3.67
C LYS A 95 13.87 6.44 -4.46
N ARG A 96 14.87 7.03 -5.08
CA ARG A 96 14.73 8.28 -5.84
C ARG A 96 14.69 7.99 -7.34
N ASN A 97 13.81 8.67 -8.05
CA ASN A 97 13.78 8.67 -9.50
C ASN A 97 14.15 10.08 -9.99
N PHE A 98 15.16 10.16 -10.85
CA PHE A 98 15.57 11.41 -11.48
C PHE A 98 14.52 11.87 -12.47
N THR A 99 14.18 13.15 -12.46
CA THR A 99 13.10 13.71 -13.30
C THR A 99 13.61 14.37 -14.57
N GLY A 100 14.92 14.63 -14.69
CA GLY A 100 15.54 15.10 -15.93
C GLY A 100 15.43 16.60 -16.19
N ASN A 101 15.06 17.39 -15.17
CA ASN A 101 14.77 18.82 -15.21
C ASN A 101 15.47 19.59 -14.08
#